data_AF-A0AAE8MVM1-F1
#
_entry.id   AF-A0AAE8MVM1-F1
#
_cell.length_a   1.000
_cell.length_b   1.000
_cell.length_c   1.000
_cell.angle_alpha   90.00
_cell.angle_beta   90.00
_cell.angle_gamma   90.00
#
_symmetry.space_group_name_H-M   'P 1'
#
loop_
_entity.id
_entity.type
_entity.pdbx_description
1 polymer ?
#
loop_
_entity_poly.entity_id
_entity_poly.type
_entity_poly.pdbx_seq_one_letter_code
_entity_poly.pdbx_strand_id
1 'polypeptide(L)'
;MSLATFPSDPPLTKDEEAKKIQEVKAKHVTWLVSYVLEEELPPIKHTLDECYALLAPVLPGNTLVLSTPRNERVKGTVTRVGTRIVKANMHLQLQTQPAQTISLRPKCNIHMPQLVTLSNHLDEAVKITTATFDFPASPSFIKAQLRLLSNLITDSVAILKGPTSSSPSTGSAAVPALDHGFDTAWTVQSCASEHLEPDPGPHLSCHFSLADSLILLTIRVLEPAQAPVALGTKLGLAIGTVRRIEHDEVGKVFDYVYHTSDPMDRPPITPHPPRDPEDPAPREPYRGGGPLMTRTPDKITPGQFTPVLVREKVRVETADPKLMSLLVKLSSLKVTLARVETNLAAVLESNGRST
;
A
#
# COMPACT_ATOMS: atom_id res chain seq x y z
N MET A 1 -9.75 63.83 -38.16
CA MET A 1 -9.75 62.39 -37.87
C MET A 1 -11.16 62.02 -37.40
N SER A 2 -11.96 61.37 -38.25
CA SER A 2 -13.32 60.95 -37.89
C SER A 2 -13.24 59.55 -37.29
N LEU A 3 -13.69 59.41 -36.05
CA LEU A 3 -13.82 58.11 -35.37
C LEU A 3 -14.96 57.36 -36.06
N ALA A 4 -14.63 56.34 -36.85
CA ALA A 4 -15.63 55.44 -37.41
C ALA A 4 -16.40 54.79 -36.27
N THR A 5 -17.66 55.19 -36.11
CA THR A 5 -18.59 54.61 -35.14
C THR A 5 -18.94 53.22 -35.65
N PHE A 6 -18.56 52.17 -34.92
CA PHE A 6 -19.01 50.81 -35.23
C PHE A 6 -20.55 50.80 -35.21
N PRO A 7 -21.23 50.24 -36.24
CA PRO A 7 -22.68 50.11 -36.21
C PRO A 7 -23.07 49.26 -34.99
N SER A 8 -23.90 49.82 -34.10
CA SER A 8 -24.45 49.06 -32.99
C SER A 8 -25.45 48.06 -33.54
N ASP A 9 -25.20 46.77 -33.34
CA ASP A 9 -26.18 45.73 -33.61
C ASP A 9 -27.49 46.04 -32.87
N PRO A 10 -28.66 45.76 -33.46
CA PRO A 10 -29.95 45.96 -32.80
C PRO A 10 -30.01 45.14 -31.50
N PRO A 11 -30.61 45.68 -30.42
CA PRO A 11 -30.70 44.97 -29.15
C PRO A 11 -31.51 43.68 -29.34
N LEU A 12 -30.91 42.56 -28.94
CA LEU A 12 -31.58 41.27 -29.00
C LEU A 12 -32.76 41.22 -28.02
N THR A 13 -33.80 40.47 -28.40
CA THR A 13 -34.84 40.11 -27.43
C THR A 13 -34.27 39.13 -26.39
N LYS A 14 -34.82 39.14 -25.17
CA LYS A 14 -34.37 38.24 -24.09
C LYS A 14 -34.38 36.76 -24.50
N ASP A 15 -35.32 36.36 -25.34
CA ASP A 15 -35.45 34.98 -25.83
C ASP A 15 -34.34 34.64 -26.85
N GLU A 16 -33.97 35.59 -27.72
CA GLU A 16 -32.86 35.42 -28.66
C GLU A 16 -31.51 35.41 -27.94
N GLU A 17 -31.34 36.22 -26.89
CA GLU A 17 -30.16 36.19 -26.02
C GLU A 17 -30.03 34.83 -25.33
N ALA A 18 -31.11 34.33 -24.72
CA ALA A 18 -31.13 33.02 -24.06
C ALA A 18 -30.75 31.88 -25.03
N LYS A 19 -31.32 31.89 -26.24
CA LYS A 19 -31.02 30.90 -27.28
C LYS A 19 -29.55 30.96 -27.71
N LYS A 20 -29.00 32.16 -27.95
CA LYS A 20 -27.59 32.33 -28.31
C LYS A 20 -26.65 31.87 -27.19
N ILE A 21 -26.97 32.17 -25.93
CA ILE A 21 -26.20 31.70 -24.77
C ILE A 21 -26.19 30.17 -24.72
N GLN A 22 -27.34 29.52 -24.93
CA GLN A 22 -27.42 28.05 -24.93
C GLN A 22 -26.60 27.43 -26.07
N GLU A 23 -26.63 28.02 -27.26
CA GLU A 23 -25.86 27.55 -28.41
C GLU A 23 -24.34 27.67 -28.16
N VAL A 24 -23.89 28.80 -27.62
CA VAL A 24 -22.48 29.01 -27.26
C VAL A 24 -22.04 28.01 -26.18
N LYS A 25 -22.87 27.77 -25.16
CA LYS A 25 -22.60 26.78 -24.12
C LYS A 25 -22.44 25.36 -24.69
N ALA A 26 -23.34 24.95 -25.58
CA ALA A 26 -23.27 23.64 -26.22
C ALA A 26 -22.00 23.47 -27.08
N LYS A 27 -21.61 24.54 -27.81
CA LYS A 27 -20.35 24.58 -28.57
C LYS A 27 -19.13 24.47 -27.65
N HIS A 28 -19.11 25.20 -26.53
CA HIS A 28 -18.03 25.12 -25.54
C HIS A 28 -17.89 23.74 -24.89
N VAL A 29 -19.01 23.10 -24.53
CA VAL A 29 -19.00 21.73 -23.98
C VAL A 29 -18.40 20.76 -25.01
N THR A 30 -18.84 20.85 -26.27
CA THR A 30 -18.34 19.98 -27.34
C THR A 30 -16.85 20.19 -27.57
N TRP A 31 -16.41 21.45 -27.66
CA TRP A 31 -14.98 21.78 -27.79
C TRP A 31 -14.15 21.25 -26.62
N LEU A 32 -14.61 21.42 -25.38
CA LEU A 32 -13.86 20.95 -24.21
C LEU A 32 -13.76 19.43 -24.20
N VAL A 33 -14.83 18.71 -24.58
CA VAL A 33 -14.81 17.25 -24.69
C VAL A 33 -13.78 16.81 -25.73
N SER A 34 -13.79 17.41 -26.92
CA SER A 34 -12.79 17.13 -27.95
C SER A 34 -11.38 17.43 -27.45
N TYR A 35 -11.16 18.56 -26.80
CA TYR A 35 -9.87 18.94 -26.22
C TYR A 35 -9.38 17.92 -25.20
N VAL A 36 -10.25 17.46 -24.29
CA VAL A 36 -9.87 16.44 -23.31
C VAL A 36 -9.46 15.13 -24.00
N LEU A 37 -10.22 14.69 -25.00
CA LEU A 37 -9.94 13.43 -25.71
C LEU A 37 -8.69 13.52 -26.58
N GLU A 38 -8.46 14.64 -27.26
CA GLU A 38 -7.39 14.77 -28.25
C GLU A 38 -6.07 15.25 -27.63
N GLU A 39 -6.10 16.05 -26.57
CA GLU A 39 -4.91 16.72 -26.02
C GLU A 39 -4.53 16.27 -24.60
N GLU A 40 -5.51 16.08 -23.69
CA GLU A 40 -5.21 15.76 -22.29
C GLU A 40 -5.13 14.26 -22.02
N LEU A 41 -6.03 13.46 -22.60
CA LEU A 41 -6.11 12.03 -22.34
C LEU A 41 -4.93 11.22 -22.91
N PRO A 42 -4.37 11.54 -24.10
CA PRO A 42 -3.22 10.80 -24.65
C PRO A 42 -1.95 10.82 -23.77
N PRO A 43 -1.47 11.97 -23.26
CA PRO A 43 -0.32 11.98 -22.35
C PRO A 43 -0.62 11.32 -21.01
N ILE A 44 -1.88 11.38 -20.53
CA ILE A 44 -2.31 10.62 -19.35
C ILE A 44 -2.16 9.12 -19.61
N LYS A 45 -2.70 8.61 -20.73
CA LYS A 45 -2.59 7.20 -21.11
C LYS A 45 -1.13 6.76 -21.22
N HIS A 46 -0.31 7.54 -21.91
CA HIS A 46 1.11 7.22 -22.08
C HIS A 46 1.82 7.09 -20.73
N THR A 47 1.58 8.03 -19.81
CA THR A 47 2.17 7.98 -18.47
C THR A 47 1.66 6.76 -17.68
N LEU A 48 0.39 6.38 -17.82
CA LEU A 48 -0.17 5.17 -17.22
C LEU A 48 0.48 3.90 -17.76
N ASP A 49 0.68 3.82 -19.08
CA ASP A 49 1.36 2.70 -19.74
C ASP A 49 2.82 2.57 -19.22
N GLU A 50 3.53 3.69 -19.05
CA GLU A 50 4.85 3.70 -18.43
C GLU A 50 4.82 3.24 -16.96
N CYS A 51 3.86 3.74 -16.18
CA CYS A 51 3.65 3.32 -14.79
C CYS A 51 3.41 1.82 -14.68
N TYR A 52 2.57 1.27 -15.55
CA TYR A 52 2.29 -0.16 -15.61
C TYR A 52 3.56 -0.97 -15.99
N ALA A 53 4.33 -0.49 -16.97
CA ALA A 53 5.59 -1.11 -17.38
C ALA A 53 6.64 -1.14 -16.25
N LEU A 54 6.66 -0.15 -15.34
CA LEU A 54 7.56 -0.15 -14.18
C LEU A 54 7.28 -1.31 -13.19
N LEU A 55 6.05 -1.83 -13.15
CA LEU A 55 5.66 -3.00 -12.35
C LEU A 55 5.65 -4.32 -13.14
N ALA A 56 5.95 -4.30 -14.44
CA ALA A 56 6.01 -5.51 -15.23
C ALA A 56 7.09 -6.47 -14.69
N PRO A 57 6.83 -7.80 -14.67
CA PRO A 57 7.74 -8.80 -14.14
C PRO A 57 8.88 -9.12 -15.12
N VAL A 58 9.78 -8.15 -15.32
CA VAL A 58 10.95 -8.28 -16.23
C VAL A 58 12.17 -8.79 -15.46
N LEU A 59 12.79 -9.86 -15.96
CA LEU A 59 14.04 -10.42 -15.43
C LEU A 59 15.28 -9.65 -15.95
N PRO A 60 16.37 -9.51 -15.17
CA PRO A 60 16.64 -10.15 -13.87
C PRO A 60 16.00 -9.45 -12.64
N GLY A 61 15.16 -8.42 -12.83
CA GLY A 61 14.57 -7.65 -11.74
C GLY A 61 15.45 -6.51 -11.24
N ASN A 62 15.02 -5.85 -10.16
CA ASN A 62 15.75 -4.78 -9.51
C ASN A 62 16.41 -5.31 -8.23
N THR A 63 17.75 -5.31 -8.18
CA THR A 63 18.50 -5.76 -6.99
C THR A 63 18.86 -4.57 -6.12
N LEU A 64 18.40 -4.60 -4.89
CA LEU A 64 18.44 -3.53 -3.92
C LEU A 64 19.30 -3.95 -2.72
N VAL A 65 20.04 -3.00 -2.17
CA VAL A 65 20.88 -3.24 -0.98
C VAL A 65 20.00 -3.13 0.26
N LEU A 66 20.13 -4.11 1.16
CA LEU A 66 19.56 -4.09 2.50
C LEU A 66 20.68 -3.78 3.48
N SER A 67 20.64 -2.62 4.14
CA SER A 67 21.60 -2.32 5.20
C SER A 67 21.01 -1.41 6.28
N THR A 68 21.28 -1.72 7.54
CA THR A 68 21.03 -0.77 8.63
C THR A 68 22.19 0.23 8.72
N PRO A 69 21.97 1.55 8.72
CA PRO A 69 23.05 2.55 8.63
C PRO A 69 24.03 2.61 9.80
N ARG A 70 23.61 2.26 11.03
CA ARG A 70 24.43 2.48 12.24
C ARG A 70 25.04 1.22 12.84
N ASN A 71 24.28 0.13 12.87
CA ASN A 71 24.62 -1.02 13.73
C ASN A 71 24.84 -2.32 12.94
N GLU A 72 24.78 -2.27 11.60
CA GLU A 72 25.01 -3.41 10.70
C GLU A 72 24.24 -4.71 11.06
N ARG A 73 23.14 -4.59 11.81
CA ARG A 73 22.33 -5.73 12.32
C ARG A 73 21.73 -6.55 11.18
N VAL A 74 21.48 -5.89 10.05
CA VAL A 74 21.06 -6.53 8.82
C VAL A 74 21.91 -5.97 7.70
N LYS A 75 22.52 -6.87 6.94
CA LYS A 75 23.25 -6.59 5.69
C LYS A 75 22.80 -7.57 4.63
N GLY A 76 22.68 -7.15 3.39
CA GLY A 76 22.27 -8.08 2.35
C GLY A 76 21.82 -7.43 1.07
N THR A 77 21.20 -8.25 0.23
CA THR A 77 20.57 -7.81 -1.00
C THR A 77 19.21 -8.48 -1.17
N VAL A 78 18.32 -7.79 -1.87
CA VAL A 78 17.00 -8.29 -2.24
C VAL A 78 16.75 -7.97 -3.70
N THR A 79 16.21 -8.91 -4.47
CA THR A 79 15.84 -8.70 -5.87
C THR A 79 14.32 -8.74 -6.02
N ARG A 80 13.74 -7.62 -6.42
CA ARG A 80 12.31 -7.52 -6.76
C ARG A 80 12.10 -7.75 -8.26
N VAL A 81 11.11 -8.55 -8.61
CA VAL A 81 10.59 -8.68 -9.97
C VAL A 81 9.08 -8.45 -9.92
N GLY A 82 8.62 -7.38 -10.57
CA GLY A 82 7.22 -6.97 -10.52
C GLY A 82 6.71 -6.82 -9.08
N THR A 83 5.68 -7.57 -8.71
CA THR A 83 5.04 -7.47 -7.38
C THR A 83 5.64 -8.38 -6.32
N ARG A 84 6.79 -9.02 -6.60
CA ARG A 84 7.36 -10.09 -5.78
C ARG A 84 8.85 -9.89 -5.51
N ILE A 85 9.30 -10.35 -4.35
CA ILE A 85 10.70 -10.60 -4.07
C ILE A 85 11.04 -12.02 -4.53
N VAL A 86 11.99 -12.15 -5.45
CA VAL A 86 12.39 -13.43 -6.06
C VAL A 86 13.74 -13.94 -5.56
N LYS A 87 14.52 -13.06 -4.92
CA LYS A 87 15.80 -13.39 -4.30
C LYS A 87 16.00 -12.50 -3.10
N ALA A 88 16.51 -13.07 -2.01
CA ALA A 88 17.02 -12.31 -0.88
C ALA A 88 18.22 -13.06 -0.31
N ASN A 89 19.23 -12.33 0.14
CA ASN A 89 20.37 -12.86 0.88
C ASN A 89 20.69 -11.86 1.98
N MET A 90 20.61 -12.29 3.24
CA MET A 90 20.65 -11.42 4.40
C MET A 90 21.54 -12.03 5.48
N HIS A 91 22.52 -11.26 5.92
CA HIS A 91 23.32 -11.50 7.10
C HIS A 91 22.68 -10.78 8.29
N LEU A 92 22.33 -11.55 9.32
CA LEU A 92 21.67 -11.09 10.53
C LEU A 92 22.66 -11.11 11.69
N GLN A 93 22.82 -9.97 12.35
CA GLN A 93 23.56 -9.78 13.60
C GLN A 93 22.61 -9.21 14.65
N LEU A 94 21.69 -10.07 15.08
CA LEU A 94 20.68 -9.74 16.10
C LEU A 94 21.31 -9.83 17.49
N GLN A 95 20.76 -9.11 18.46
CA GLN A 95 21.29 -9.08 19.83
C GLN A 95 20.80 -10.28 20.66
N THR A 96 19.61 -10.80 20.32
CA THR A 96 18.93 -11.87 21.05
C THR A 96 19.05 -13.24 20.36
N GLN A 97 19.70 -13.31 19.20
CA GLN A 97 19.87 -14.53 18.40
C GLN A 97 21.32 -14.63 17.89
N PRO A 98 21.85 -15.84 17.64
CA PRO A 98 23.17 -15.99 17.05
C PRO A 98 23.23 -15.36 15.65
N ALA A 99 24.41 -14.88 15.29
CA ALA A 99 24.63 -14.35 13.95
C ALA A 99 24.39 -15.46 12.91
N GLN A 100 23.60 -15.17 11.89
CA GLN A 100 23.22 -16.14 10.87
C GLN A 100 23.04 -15.49 9.51
N THR A 101 23.21 -16.27 8.45
CA THR A 101 22.95 -15.84 7.08
C THR A 101 21.76 -16.61 6.56
N ILE A 102 20.70 -15.91 6.15
CA ILE A 102 19.49 -16.49 5.58
C ILE A 102 19.31 -16.02 4.14
N SER A 103 18.91 -16.92 3.26
CA SER A 103 18.62 -16.64 1.85
C SER A 103 17.23 -17.11 1.48
N LEU A 104 16.62 -16.46 0.49
CA LEU A 104 15.37 -16.94 -0.09
C LEU A 104 15.64 -18.17 -0.95
N ARG A 105 14.92 -19.26 -0.70
CA ARG A 105 15.03 -20.48 -1.50
C ARG A 105 14.60 -20.22 -2.95
N PRO A 106 15.23 -20.88 -3.93
CA PRO A 106 14.79 -20.80 -5.31
C PRO A 106 13.31 -21.17 -5.43
N LYS A 107 12.55 -20.41 -6.23
CA LYS A 107 11.10 -20.57 -6.49
C LYS A 107 10.16 -20.18 -5.32
N CYS A 108 10.68 -19.96 -4.11
CA CYS A 108 9.90 -19.48 -2.97
C CYS A 108 9.80 -17.95 -2.99
N ASN A 109 9.01 -17.41 -3.91
CA ASN A 109 8.83 -15.95 -4.01
C ASN A 109 8.09 -15.40 -2.77
N ILE A 110 8.33 -14.13 -2.44
CA ILE A 110 7.54 -13.41 -1.43
C ILE A 110 6.71 -12.37 -2.17
N HIS A 111 5.39 -12.52 -2.13
CA HIS A 111 4.47 -11.54 -2.73
C HIS A 111 4.27 -10.37 -1.80
N MET A 112 4.22 -9.17 -2.36
CA MET A 112 3.88 -7.95 -1.63
C MET A 112 2.44 -7.57 -2.00
N PRO A 113 1.44 -7.82 -1.14
CA PRO A 113 0.03 -7.57 -1.46
C PRO A 113 -0.23 -6.13 -1.92
N GLN A 114 0.46 -5.15 -1.31
CA GLN A 114 0.39 -3.74 -1.71
C GLN A 114 0.73 -3.54 -3.20
N LEU A 115 1.79 -4.19 -3.70
CA LEU A 115 2.20 -4.07 -5.09
C LEU A 115 1.26 -4.82 -6.03
N VAL A 116 0.62 -5.91 -5.57
CA VAL A 116 -0.42 -6.61 -6.33
C VAL A 116 -1.62 -5.71 -6.53
N THR A 117 -2.14 -5.10 -5.46
CA THR A 117 -3.24 -4.13 -5.54
C THR A 117 -2.89 -2.96 -6.44
N LEU A 118 -1.68 -2.40 -6.30
CA LEU A 118 -1.20 -1.32 -7.15
C LEU A 118 -1.17 -1.72 -8.63
N SER A 119 -0.66 -2.91 -8.95
CA SER A 119 -0.65 -3.41 -10.33
C SER A 119 -2.05 -3.56 -10.91
N ASN A 120 -3.02 -3.99 -10.09
CA ASN A 120 -4.42 -4.10 -10.51
C ASN A 120 -5.05 -2.72 -10.76
N HIS A 121 -4.79 -1.74 -9.89
CA HIS A 121 -5.26 -0.36 -10.09
C HIS A 121 -4.71 0.26 -11.38
N LEU A 122 -3.44 0.02 -11.70
CA LEU A 122 -2.84 0.52 -12.94
C LEU A 122 -3.42 -0.16 -14.18
N ASP A 123 -3.63 -1.48 -14.14
CA ASP A 123 -4.29 -2.22 -15.21
C ASP A 123 -5.73 -1.70 -15.46
N GLU A 124 -6.49 -1.47 -14.39
CA GLU A 124 -7.83 -0.91 -14.47
C GLU A 124 -7.83 0.54 -15.00
N ALA A 125 -6.88 1.37 -14.54
CA ALA A 125 -6.71 2.72 -15.03
C ALA A 125 -6.44 2.76 -16.56
N VAL A 126 -5.54 1.90 -17.05
CA VAL A 126 -5.26 1.78 -18.49
C VAL A 126 -6.50 1.34 -19.27
N LYS A 127 -7.28 0.39 -18.74
CA LYS A 127 -8.54 -0.07 -19.36
C LYS A 127 -9.59 1.04 -19.42
N ILE A 128 -9.78 1.79 -18.33
CA ILE A 128 -10.68 2.95 -18.26
C ILE A 128 -10.30 4.00 -19.30
N THR A 129 -9.01 4.34 -19.35
CA THR A 129 -8.51 5.34 -20.31
C THR A 129 -8.71 4.87 -21.74
N THR A 130 -8.43 3.60 -22.05
CA THR A 130 -8.63 3.02 -23.38
C THR A 130 -10.11 3.02 -23.78
N ALA A 131 -11.00 2.57 -22.90
CA ALA A 131 -12.44 2.62 -23.13
C ALA A 131 -12.94 4.07 -23.35
N THR A 132 -12.33 5.05 -22.69
CA THR A 132 -12.70 6.46 -22.88
C THR A 132 -12.39 6.96 -24.29
N PHE A 133 -11.39 6.41 -24.98
CA PHE A 133 -11.10 6.71 -26.38
C PHE A 133 -12.05 6.01 -27.36
N ASP A 134 -12.43 4.76 -27.09
CA ASP A 134 -13.10 3.90 -28.07
C ASP A 134 -14.61 4.17 -28.20
N PHE A 135 -15.24 4.76 -27.18
CA PHE A 135 -16.69 5.02 -27.18
C PHE A 135 -17.02 6.49 -27.49
N PRO A 136 -18.09 6.77 -28.26
CA PRO A 136 -18.57 8.13 -28.47
C PRO A 136 -19.03 8.72 -27.13
N ALA A 137 -18.16 9.54 -26.56
CA ALA A 137 -18.21 9.83 -25.15
C ALA A 137 -19.10 11.05 -24.86
N SER A 138 -20.22 10.83 -24.18
CA SER A 138 -21.02 11.94 -23.64
C SER A 138 -20.21 12.69 -22.57
N PRO A 139 -20.44 13.99 -22.36
CA PRO A 139 -19.70 14.75 -21.35
C PRO A 139 -19.82 14.17 -19.93
N SER A 140 -20.98 13.59 -19.60
CA SER A 140 -21.22 12.90 -18.33
C SER A 140 -20.45 11.59 -18.21
N PHE A 141 -20.32 10.83 -19.31
CA PHE A 141 -19.50 9.63 -19.37
C PHE A 141 -18.02 9.95 -19.15
N ILE A 142 -17.46 10.95 -19.85
CA ILE A 142 -16.06 11.36 -19.66
C ILE A 142 -15.82 11.80 -18.22
N LYS A 143 -16.72 12.63 -17.66
CA LYS A 143 -16.64 13.04 -16.26
C LYS A 143 -16.64 11.85 -15.29
N ALA A 144 -17.45 10.83 -15.56
CA ALA A 144 -17.48 9.62 -14.73
C ALA A 144 -16.17 8.82 -14.86
N GLN A 145 -15.65 8.63 -16.07
CA GLN A 145 -14.38 7.92 -16.29
C GLN A 145 -13.19 8.63 -15.65
N LEU A 146 -13.09 9.96 -15.80
CA LEU A 146 -12.05 10.75 -15.15
C LEU A 146 -12.09 10.65 -13.62
N ARG A 147 -13.28 10.60 -13.03
CA ARG A 147 -13.46 10.40 -11.58
C ARG A 147 -13.00 9.02 -11.12
N LEU A 148 -13.38 7.97 -11.85
CA LEU A 148 -12.89 6.62 -11.56
C LEU A 148 -11.37 6.56 -11.63
N LEU A 149 -10.78 7.17 -12.67
CA LEU A 149 -9.34 7.26 -12.82
C LEU A 149 -8.69 8.06 -11.67
N SER A 150 -9.26 9.20 -11.28
CA SER A 150 -8.78 10.04 -10.17
C SER A 150 -8.75 9.28 -8.84
N ASN A 151 -9.77 8.46 -8.58
CA ASN A 151 -9.83 7.58 -7.41
C ASN A 151 -8.73 6.50 -7.46
N LEU A 152 -8.61 5.76 -8.56
CA LEU A 152 -7.59 4.72 -8.72
C LEU A 152 -6.16 5.28 -8.55
N ILE A 153 -5.89 6.47 -9.10
CA ILE A 153 -4.59 7.13 -8.97
C ILE A 153 -4.36 7.62 -7.54
N THR A 154 -5.38 8.15 -6.88
CA THR A 154 -5.29 8.56 -5.47
C THR A 154 -4.99 7.37 -4.56
N ASP A 155 -5.69 6.25 -4.76
CA ASP A 155 -5.48 5.02 -3.99
C ASP A 155 -4.10 4.41 -4.29
N SER A 156 -3.67 4.45 -5.55
CA SER A 156 -2.32 4.02 -5.95
C SER A 156 -1.21 4.84 -5.27
N VAL A 157 -1.39 6.16 -5.18
CA VAL A 157 -0.47 7.04 -4.42
C VAL A 157 -0.51 6.72 -2.93
N ALA A 158 -1.68 6.45 -2.36
CA ALA A 158 -1.81 6.08 -0.95
C ALA A 158 -1.10 4.74 -0.65
N ILE A 159 -1.22 3.74 -1.53
CA ILE A 159 -0.51 2.46 -1.42
C ILE A 159 1.01 2.67 -1.41
N LEU A 160 1.54 3.50 -2.32
CA LEU A 160 2.96 3.78 -2.40
C LEU A 160 3.49 4.52 -1.17
N LYS A 161 2.70 5.42 -0.60
CA LYS A 161 3.05 6.10 0.66
C LYS A 161 2.98 5.16 1.87
N GLY A 162 2.16 4.12 1.80
CA GLY A 162 1.95 3.18 2.90
C GLY A 162 1.12 3.80 4.03
N PRO A 163 0.97 3.08 5.15
CA PRO A 163 0.21 3.57 6.29
C PRO A 163 0.87 4.83 6.87
N THR A 164 0.17 5.97 6.81
CA THR A 164 0.64 7.23 7.40
C THR A 164 0.62 7.10 8.91
N SER A 165 1.77 7.27 9.57
CA SER A 165 1.89 7.25 11.04
C SER A 165 1.21 8.45 11.74
N SER A 166 0.52 9.33 11.01
CA SER A 166 -0.14 10.52 11.55
C SER A 166 -1.22 11.10 10.63
N SER A 167 -2.39 10.47 10.53
CA SER A 167 -3.62 11.20 10.20
C SER A 167 -4.89 10.40 10.54
N PRO A 168 -5.80 10.93 11.35
CA PRO A 168 -7.17 10.43 11.43
C PRO A 168 -7.96 11.08 10.29
N SER A 169 -8.36 10.33 9.26
CA SER A 169 -9.45 10.78 8.40
C SER A 169 -10.28 9.64 7.82
N THR A 170 -11.53 9.62 8.28
CA THR A 170 -12.77 9.47 7.50
C THR A 170 -12.69 8.85 6.11
N GLY A 171 -13.34 7.69 5.99
CA GLY A 171 -14.26 7.43 4.89
C GLY A 171 -13.69 6.72 3.66
N SER A 172 -13.23 5.48 3.80
CA SER A 172 -13.34 4.49 2.72
C SER A 172 -13.40 3.08 3.29
N ALA A 173 -14.33 2.28 2.76
CA ALA A 173 -14.67 0.95 3.23
C ALA A 173 -13.63 -0.08 2.75
N ALA A 174 -12.45 -0.10 3.40
CA ALA A 174 -11.55 -1.24 3.32
C ALA A 174 -10.76 -1.33 4.64
N VAL A 175 -11.28 -2.17 5.55
CA VAL A 175 -10.74 -2.54 6.86
C VAL A 175 -10.63 -1.35 7.84
N PRO A 176 -11.30 -1.37 9.01
CA PRO A 176 -11.09 -0.32 10.00
C PRO A 176 -9.63 -0.36 10.44
N ALA A 177 -8.86 0.65 10.03
CA ALA A 177 -7.57 0.95 10.64
C ALA A 177 -7.88 1.24 12.12
N LEU A 178 -7.67 0.24 12.97
CA LEU A 178 -7.80 0.38 14.41
C LEU A 178 -6.82 1.45 14.87
N ASP A 179 -7.33 2.34 15.71
CA ASP A 179 -6.84 3.62 16.22
C ASP A 179 -5.55 3.55 17.07
N HIS A 180 -4.64 2.62 16.77
CA HIS A 180 -3.55 2.25 17.68
C HIS A 180 -2.14 2.48 17.13
N GLY A 181 -1.97 3.02 15.92
CA GLY A 181 -0.64 3.42 15.42
C GLY A 181 0.37 2.29 15.20
N PHE A 182 -0.02 1.02 15.39
CA PHE A 182 0.83 -0.15 15.18
C PHE A 182 0.48 -0.87 13.87
N ASP A 183 1.50 -1.21 13.09
CA ASP A 183 1.37 -2.16 11.97
C ASP A 183 1.16 -3.56 12.53
N THR A 184 -0.03 -4.14 12.32
CA THR A 184 -0.36 -5.52 12.71
C THR A 184 -0.35 -6.49 11.53
N ALA A 185 -0.15 -6.02 10.29
CA ALA A 185 -0.22 -6.86 9.10
C ALA A 185 0.84 -7.98 9.14
N TRP A 186 2.01 -7.70 9.73
CA TRP A 186 3.07 -8.68 9.91
C TRP A 186 2.63 -9.92 10.69
N THR A 187 1.62 -9.80 11.56
CA THR A 187 1.15 -10.92 12.41
C THR A 187 0.59 -12.09 11.61
N VAL A 188 0.15 -11.83 10.38
CA VAL A 188 -0.43 -12.83 9.46
C VAL A 188 0.29 -12.86 8.09
N GLN A 189 1.01 -11.80 7.72
CA GLN A 189 1.64 -11.63 6.40
C GLN A 189 3.17 -11.79 6.41
N SER A 190 3.76 -12.23 7.53
CA SER A 190 5.20 -12.57 7.56
C SER A 190 5.54 -13.66 6.53
N CYS A 191 6.77 -13.58 6.01
CA CYS A 191 7.36 -14.63 5.17
C CYS A 191 7.30 -15.98 5.89
N ALA A 192 6.98 -17.03 5.14
CA ALA A 192 7.02 -18.38 5.65
C ALA A 192 8.46 -18.83 5.92
N SER A 193 8.67 -19.53 7.04
CA SER A 193 10.01 -19.98 7.45
C SER A 193 10.66 -20.90 6.42
N GLU A 194 9.86 -21.74 5.74
CA GLU A 194 10.34 -22.66 4.71
C GLU A 194 10.78 -21.96 3.41
N HIS A 195 10.40 -20.69 3.21
CA HIS A 195 10.90 -19.92 2.08
C HIS A 195 12.36 -19.53 2.29
N LEU A 196 12.89 -19.64 3.51
CA LEU A 196 14.24 -19.24 3.87
C LEU A 196 15.16 -20.45 4.07
N GLU A 197 16.44 -20.26 3.77
CA GLU A 197 17.51 -21.26 3.95
C GLU A 197 18.75 -20.60 4.58
N PRO A 198 19.25 -21.15 5.71
CA PRO A 198 18.62 -22.17 6.54
C PRO A 198 17.29 -21.67 7.12
N ASP A 199 16.42 -22.60 7.53
CA ASP A 199 15.14 -22.27 8.17
C ASP A 199 15.42 -21.54 9.52
N PRO A 200 15.02 -20.27 9.69
CA PRO A 200 15.29 -19.50 10.90
C PRO A 200 14.42 -19.93 12.10
N GLY A 201 13.46 -20.83 11.89
CA GLY A 201 12.51 -21.27 12.90
C GLY A 201 11.40 -20.26 13.20
N PRO A 202 10.48 -20.61 14.10
CA PRO A 202 9.22 -19.89 14.29
C PRO A 202 9.34 -18.62 15.14
N HIS A 203 10.51 -18.39 15.72
CA HIS A 203 10.82 -17.24 16.56
C HIS A 203 11.31 -16.04 15.76
N LEU A 204 11.43 -16.15 14.44
CA LEU A 204 11.84 -15.07 13.57
C LEU A 204 10.70 -14.72 12.59
N SER A 205 10.17 -13.52 12.71
CA SER A 205 9.27 -12.95 11.70
C SER A 205 10.08 -12.07 10.75
N CYS A 206 9.96 -12.34 9.45
CA CYS A 206 10.50 -11.49 8.39
C CYS A 206 9.34 -10.96 7.54
N HIS A 207 9.08 -9.66 7.61
CA HIS A 207 7.96 -9.02 6.91
C HIS A 207 8.46 -7.98 5.90
N PHE A 208 8.02 -8.12 4.66
CA PHE A 208 8.26 -7.13 3.60
C PHE A 208 7.00 -6.28 3.42
N SER A 209 7.16 -4.96 3.48
CA SER A 209 6.07 -4.00 3.26
C SER A 209 6.53 -2.81 2.42
N LEU A 210 5.61 -1.89 2.15
CA LEU A 210 5.83 -0.70 1.33
C LEU A 210 5.41 0.55 2.11
N ALA A 211 6.28 1.56 2.13
CA ALA A 211 5.99 2.89 2.65
C ALA A 211 6.93 3.91 2.00
N ASP A 212 6.40 5.09 1.66
CA ASP A 212 7.10 6.15 0.94
C ASP A 212 7.89 5.68 -0.31
N SER A 213 7.35 4.69 -1.04
CA SER A 213 7.98 4.03 -2.19
C SER A 213 9.30 3.33 -1.89
N LEU A 214 9.56 3.06 -0.61
CA LEU A 214 10.64 2.23 -0.12
C LEU A 214 10.11 0.83 0.20
N ILE A 215 10.92 -0.18 -0.11
CA ILE A 215 10.66 -1.53 0.38
C ILE A 215 11.19 -1.59 1.81
N LEU A 216 10.34 -1.99 2.73
CA LEU A 216 10.69 -2.15 4.14
C LEU A 216 10.81 -3.62 4.47
N LEU A 217 11.97 -4.00 5.00
CA LEU A 217 12.15 -5.28 5.67
C LEU A 217 12.11 -5.02 7.17
N THR A 218 11.11 -5.58 7.84
CA THR A 218 11.05 -5.59 9.31
C THR A 218 11.26 -7.01 9.82
N ILE A 219 12.32 -7.19 10.60
CA ILE A 219 12.67 -8.44 11.27
C ILE A 219 12.28 -8.33 12.74
N ARG A 220 11.57 -9.33 13.25
CA ARG A 220 11.18 -9.42 14.66
C ARG A 220 11.62 -10.74 15.26
N VAL A 221 12.22 -10.69 16.44
CA VAL A 221 12.46 -11.87 17.28
C VAL A 221 11.29 -12.01 18.25
N LEU A 222 10.65 -13.18 18.21
CA LEU A 222 9.40 -13.47 18.88
C LEU A 222 9.59 -14.47 20.00
N GLU A 223 8.94 -14.22 21.12
CA GLU A 223 8.79 -15.20 22.20
C GLU A 223 7.31 -15.42 22.51
N PRO A 224 6.87 -16.67 22.79
CA PRO A 224 5.53 -16.91 23.32
C PRO A 224 5.30 -16.08 24.59
N ALA A 225 4.15 -15.44 24.70
CA ALA A 225 3.82 -14.58 25.85
C ALA A 225 3.83 -15.34 27.19
N GLN A 226 3.60 -16.66 27.15
CA GLN A 226 3.61 -17.55 28.32
C GLN A 226 4.95 -18.27 28.54
N ALA A 227 5.96 -18.02 27.70
CA ALA A 227 7.25 -18.69 27.85
C ALA A 227 7.89 -18.34 29.21
N PRO A 228 8.43 -19.32 29.96
CA PRO A 228 9.11 -19.05 31.22
C PRO A 228 10.32 -18.16 30.96
N VAL A 229 10.30 -16.91 31.45
CA VAL A 229 11.47 -16.04 31.37
C VAL A 229 12.58 -16.66 32.21
N ALA A 230 13.71 -16.99 31.58
CA ALA A 230 14.85 -17.59 32.25
C ALA A 230 15.25 -16.79 33.50
N LEU A 231 15.53 -17.49 34.59
CA LEU A 231 15.81 -16.88 35.89
C LEU A 231 17.00 -15.90 35.82
N GLY A 232 18.02 -16.21 35.00
CA GLY A 232 19.15 -15.33 34.72
C GLY A 232 18.76 -14.03 34.00
N THR A 233 17.78 -14.06 33.10
CA THR A 233 17.27 -12.86 32.42
C THR A 233 16.41 -12.02 33.36
N LYS A 234 15.61 -12.65 34.24
CA LYS A 234 14.87 -11.96 35.30
C LYS A 234 15.80 -11.23 36.28
N LEU A 235 16.84 -11.92 36.75
CA LEU A 235 17.87 -11.32 37.62
C LEU A 235 18.67 -10.24 36.89
N GLY A 236 19.07 -10.50 35.64
CA GLY A 236 19.84 -9.53 34.86
C GLY A 236 19.07 -8.25 34.55
N LEU A 237 17.76 -8.35 34.29
CA LEU A 237 16.87 -7.19 34.16
C LEU A 237 16.69 -6.47 35.50
N ALA A 238 16.52 -7.21 36.61
CA ALA A 238 16.32 -6.63 37.94
C ALA A 238 17.58 -5.92 38.49
N ILE A 239 18.77 -6.43 38.15
CA ILE A 239 20.07 -5.87 38.57
C ILE A 239 20.59 -4.85 37.53
N GLY A 240 19.92 -4.70 36.38
CA GLY A 240 20.30 -3.78 35.31
C GLY A 240 21.51 -4.21 34.47
N THR A 241 21.98 -5.46 34.63
CA THR A 241 23.06 -6.04 33.81
C THR A 241 22.59 -6.44 32.42
N VAL A 242 21.28 -6.63 32.23
CA VAL A 242 20.64 -6.84 30.93
C VAL A 242 19.64 -5.71 30.71
N ARG A 243 19.74 -5.01 29.57
CA ARG A 243 18.73 -4.01 29.16
C ARG A 243 17.79 -4.63 28.13
N ARG A 244 16.49 -4.33 28.23
CA ARG A 244 15.56 -4.62 27.14
C ARG A 244 15.92 -3.75 25.95
N ILE A 245 15.81 -4.33 24.75
CA ILE A 245 16.00 -3.59 23.51
C ILE A 245 14.77 -2.70 23.35
N GLU A 246 14.98 -1.40 23.37
CA GLU A 246 13.89 -0.43 23.25
C GLU A 246 13.39 -0.38 21.80
N HIS A 247 12.08 -0.62 21.64
CA HIS A 247 11.33 -0.41 20.41
C HIS A 247 9.85 -0.11 20.75
N ASP A 248 9.10 0.40 19.78
CA ASP A 248 7.68 0.77 19.89
C ASP A 248 6.76 -0.39 20.31
N GLU A 249 7.09 -1.62 19.91
CA GLU A 249 6.29 -2.82 20.22
C GLU A 249 6.62 -3.49 21.58
N VAL A 250 7.51 -2.91 22.40
CA VAL A 250 7.92 -3.51 23.68
C VAL A 250 6.73 -3.64 24.64
N GLY A 251 6.57 -4.83 25.21
CA GLY A 251 5.57 -5.09 26.26
C GLY A 251 4.15 -5.31 25.73
N LYS A 252 3.92 -5.20 24.42
CA LYS A 252 2.65 -5.52 23.79
C LYS A 252 2.59 -6.98 23.35
N VAL A 253 1.42 -7.59 23.50
CA VAL A 253 1.13 -8.96 23.05
C VAL A 253 0.46 -8.90 21.68
N PHE A 254 0.97 -9.71 20.74
CA PHE A 254 0.45 -9.84 19.39
C PHE A 254 -0.01 -11.27 19.16
N ASP A 255 -1.16 -11.45 18.51
CA ASP A 255 -1.62 -12.78 18.10
C ASP A 255 -0.98 -13.12 16.75
N TYR A 256 0.12 -13.86 16.80
CA TYR A 256 0.95 -14.18 15.64
C TYR A 256 0.61 -15.55 15.06
N VAL A 257 0.49 -15.61 13.74
CA VAL A 257 0.43 -16.87 13.00
C VAL A 257 1.48 -16.83 11.91
N TYR A 258 2.37 -17.83 11.93
CA TYR A 258 3.24 -18.10 10.80
C TYR A 258 2.73 -19.35 10.10
N HIS A 259 2.92 -19.41 8.79
CA HIS A 259 2.52 -20.58 8.03
C HIS A 259 3.75 -21.18 7.36
N THR A 260 3.60 -22.44 6.97
CA THR A 260 4.55 -23.13 6.10
C THR A 260 4.35 -22.65 4.66
N SER A 261 3.14 -22.56 4.12
CA SER A 261 2.92 -22.17 2.72
C SER A 261 2.78 -20.65 2.48
N ASP A 262 2.88 -20.21 1.22
CA ASP A 262 2.78 -18.81 0.75
C ASP A 262 1.51 -18.08 1.27
N PRO A 263 1.60 -16.80 1.67
CA PRO A 263 0.46 -15.94 2.02
C PRO A 263 -0.70 -15.88 1.02
N MET A 264 -0.44 -15.99 -0.29
CA MET A 264 -1.49 -15.81 -1.32
C MET A 264 -2.46 -16.99 -1.46
N ASP A 265 -2.08 -18.19 -1.02
CA ASP A 265 -2.95 -19.38 -1.06
C ASP A 265 -3.82 -19.52 0.19
N ARG A 266 -3.83 -18.50 1.07
CA ARG A 266 -4.49 -18.53 2.38
C ARG A 266 -5.87 -17.87 2.34
N PRO A 267 -6.85 -18.35 3.12
CA PRO A 267 -8.06 -17.59 3.37
C PRO A 267 -7.69 -16.24 4.03
N PRO A 268 -8.44 -15.17 3.77
CA PRO A 268 -8.17 -13.87 4.38
C PRO A 268 -8.31 -13.97 5.90
N ILE A 269 -7.20 -13.75 6.60
CA ILE A 269 -7.14 -13.68 8.06
C ILE A 269 -7.02 -12.21 8.45
N THR A 270 -7.94 -11.75 9.28
CA THR A 270 -7.90 -10.41 9.84
C THR A 270 -6.89 -10.35 11.00
N PRO A 271 -5.90 -9.44 10.96
CA PRO A 271 -5.02 -9.22 12.09
C PRO A 271 -5.80 -8.77 13.33
N HIS A 272 -5.35 -9.22 14.51
CA HIS A 272 -5.87 -8.73 15.79
C HIS A 272 -5.08 -7.50 16.26
N PRO A 273 -5.72 -6.52 16.93
CA PRO A 273 -5.01 -5.41 17.54
C PRO A 273 -4.02 -5.91 18.62
N PRO A 274 -2.91 -5.19 18.85
CA PRO A 274 -2.05 -5.49 19.98
C PRO A 274 -2.80 -5.30 21.30
N ARG A 275 -2.49 -6.16 22.27
CA ARG A 275 -3.14 -6.17 23.58
C ARG A 275 -2.13 -5.98 24.69
N ASP A 276 -2.59 -5.45 25.82
CA ASP A 276 -1.76 -5.46 27.03
C ASP A 276 -1.68 -6.88 27.60
N PRO A 277 -0.58 -7.25 28.29
CA PRO A 277 -0.41 -8.59 28.82
C PRO A 277 -1.52 -9.04 29.80
N GLU A 278 -2.20 -8.07 30.41
CA GLU A 278 -3.30 -8.28 31.36
C GLU A 278 -4.66 -8.46 30.66
N ASP A 279 -4.76 -8.14 29.36
CA ASP A 279 -6.00 -8.25 28.62
C ASP A 279 -6.35 -9.73 28.33
N PRO A 280 -7.64 -10.12 28.46
CA PRO A 280 -8.06 -11.47 28.14
C PRO A 280 -7.78 -11.81 26.67
N ALA A 281 -7.38 -13.07 26.42
CA ALA A 281 -7.18 -13.57 25.06
C ALA A 281 -8.47 -13.45 24.24
N PRO A 282 -8.41 -13.17 22.92
CA PRO A 282 -9.58 -13.10 22.08
C PRO A 282 -10.29 -14.45 22.08
N ARG A 283 -11.62 -14.42 22.22
CA ARG A 283 -12.45 -15.62 22.03
C ARG A 283 -12.61 -15.84 20.53
N GLU A 284 -11.69 -16.53 19.87
CA GLU A 284 -11.91 -16.93 18.48
C GLU A 284 -12.99 -18.03 18.38
N PRO A 285 -13.83 -18.00 17.32
CA PRO A 285 -14.70 -19.12 16.99
C PRO A 285 -13.84 -20.26 16.43
N TYR A 286 -13.44 -21.18 17.31
CA TYR A 286 -12.78 -22.42 16.95
C TYR A 286 -13.65 -23.19 15.93
N ARG A 287 -13.23 -23.20 14.66
CA ARG A 287 -13.82 -24.06 13.62
C ARG A 287 -13.18 -25.45 13.74
N GLY A 288 -13.49 -26.14 14.83
CA GLY A 288 -12.99 -27.48 15.11
C GLY A 288 -13.65 -28.02 16.36
N GLY A 289 -14.66 -28.88 16.19
CA GLY A 289 -15.36 -29.55 17.27
C GLY A 289 -14.44 -30.49 18.03
N GLY A 290 -13.86 -29.99 19.11
CA GLY A 290 -13.09 -30.76 20.09
C GLY A 290 -13.27 -30.12 21.48
N PRO A 291 -13.13 -30.90 22.57
CA PRO A 291 -13.41 -30.39 23.91
C PRO A 291 -12.47 -29.25 24.29
N LEU A 292 -13.06 -28.24 24.93
CA LEU A 292 -12.48 -26.98 25.38
C LEU A 292 -11.26 -27.22 26.30
N MET A 293 -10.05 -27.14 25.75
CA MET A 293 -8.83 -26.95 26.53
C MET A 293 -8.36 -25.51 26.39
N THR A 294 -8.52 -24.75 27.46
CA THR A 294 -8.16 -23.33 27.66
C THR A 294 -6.65 -23.12 27.82
N ARG A 295 -5.81 -23.81 27.03
CA ARG A 295 -4.36 -23.67 27.14
C ARG A 295 -3.86 -22.80 25.99
N THR A 296 -3.44 -21.58 26.31
CA THR A 296 -2.67 -20.74 25.41
C THR A 296 -1.40 -21.50 25.00
N PRO A 297 -1.05 -21.54 23.71
CA PRO A 297 0.08 -22.35 23.25
C PRO A 297 1.40 -21.79 23.80
N ASP A 298 2.17 -22.66 24.47
CA ASP A 298 3.52 -22.35 25.01
C ASP A 298 4.59 -22.34 23.91
N LYS A 299 4.23 -22.74 22.68
CA LYS A 299 5.10 -22.85 21.51
C LYS A 299 4.40 -22.26 20.30
N ILE A 300 5.17 -21.56 19.46
CA ILE A 300 4.67 -21.05 18.19
C ILE A 300 4.57 -22.24 17.22
N THR A 301 3.35 -22.53 16.75
CA THR A 301 3.05 -23.68 15.88
C THR A 301 2.53 -23.18 14.53
N PRO A 302 2.91 -23.79 13.39
CA PRO A 302 2.48 -23.31 12.08
C PRO A 302 0.95 -23.35 11.95
N GLY A 303 0.37 -22.28 11.41
CA GLY A 303 -1.07 -22.18 11.14
C GLY A 303 -1.95 -21.96 12.37
N GLN A 304 -1.37 -21.84 13.57
CA GLN A 304 -2.11 -21.55 14.81
C GLN A 304 -1.73 -20.18 15.36
N PHE A 305 -2.74 -19.38 15.70
CA PHE A 305 -2.52 -18.14 16.43
C PHE A 305 -1.86 -18.42 17.78
N THR A 306 -0.73 -17.76 17.99
CA THR A 306 0.07 -17.84 19.21
C THR A 306 0.28 -16.42 19.74
N PRO A 307 -0.07 -16.15 21.01
CA PRO A 307 0.23 -14.86 21.61
C PRO A 307 1.76 -14.73 21.80
N VAL A 308 2.36 -13.72 21.19
CA VAL A 308 3.81 -13.48 21.22
C VAL A 308 4.14 -12.08 21.70
N LEU A 309 5.33 -11.96 22.29
CA LEU A 309 6.01 -10.70 22.59
C LEU A 309 7.13 -10.49 21.57
N VAL A 310 7.35 -9.24 21.18
CA VAL A 310 8.49 -8.85 20.35
C VAL A 310 9.66 -8.51 21.26
N ARG A 311 10.75 -9.28 21.16
CA ARG A 311 11.98 -9.09 21.96
C ARG A 311 12.96 -8.15 21.30
N GLU A 312 12.96 -8.15 19.98
CA GLU A 312 13.87 -7.38 19.16
C GLU A 312 13.16 -7.06 17.85
N LYS A 313 13.24 -5.79 17.43
CA LYS A 313 12.74 -5.31 16.15
C LYS A 313 13.86 -4.60 15.40
N VAL A 314 14.07 -4.98 14.14
CA VAL A 314 15.00 -4.32 13.23
C VAL A 314 14.28 -3.97 11.94
N ARG A 315 14.29 -2.69 11.59
CA ARG A 315 13.70 -2.17 10.35
C ARG A 315 14.80 -1.73 9.41
N VAL A 316 14.71 -2.17 8.16
CA VAL A 316 15.60 -1.79 7.05
C VAL A 316 14.73 -1.20 5.96
N GLU A 317 15.17 -0.08 5.42
CA GLU A 317 14.51 0.61 4.32
C GLU A 317 15.43 0.54 3.11
N THR A 318 14.87 0.17 1.96
CA THR A 318 15.62 0.14 0.71
C THR A 318 14.88 0.87 -0.39
N ALA A 319 15.60 1.75 -1.08
CA ALA A 319 15.05 2.55 -2.15
C ALA A 319 14.96 1.74 -3.44
N ASP A 320 13.78 1.71 -4.04
CA ASP A 320 13.56 1.14 -5.37
C ASP A 320 13.33 2.26 -6.38
N PRO A 321 14.29 2.54 -7.29
CA PRO A 321 14.14 3.59 -8.30
C PRO A 321 12.87 3.50 -9.15
N LYS A 322 12.36 2.29 -9.41
CA LYS A 322 11.12 2.12 -10.18
C LYS A 322 9.90 2.54 -9.36
N LEU A 323 9.86 2.23 -8.06
CA LEU A 323 8.75 2.65 -7.18
C LEU A 323 8.80 4.17 -6.92
N MET A 324 9.99 4.75 -6.76
CA MET A 324 10.17 6.19 -6.66
C MET A 324 9.68 6.92 -7.92
N SER A 325 10.06 6.41 -9.10
CA SER A 325 9.59 6.94 -10.39
C SER A 325 8.06 6.84 -10.50
N LEU A 326 7.50 5.71 -10.07
CA LEU A 326 6.06 5.48 -10.07
C LEU A 326 5.31 6.50 -9.20
N LEU A 327 5.79 6.77 -7.98
CA LEU A 327 5.17 7.76 -7.10
C LEU A 327 5.17 9.16 -7.70
N VAL A 328 6.28 9.57 -8.31
CA VAL A 328 6.39 10.90 -8.96
C VAL A 328 5.41 11.01 -10.13
N LYS A 329 5.39 10.01 -11.02
CA LYS A 329 4.49 9.98 -12.18
C LYS A 329 3.01 9.98 -11.75
N LEU A 330 2.64 9.13 -10.79
CA LEU A 330 1.26 9.07 -10.29
C LEU A 330 0.85 10.35 -9.54
N SER A 331 1.76 10.96 -8.78
CA SER A 331 1.49 12.25 -8.13
C SER A 331 1.27 13.36 -9.14
N SER A 332 2.05 13.38 -10.24
CA SER A 332 1.84 14.32 -11.34
C SER A 332 0.51 14.08 -12.03
N LEU A 333 0.16 12.83 -12.35
CA LEU A 333 -1.12 12.47 -12.94
C LEU A 333 -2.30 12.90 -12.06
N LYS A 334 -2.21 12.70 -10.74
CA LYS A 334 -3.24 13.15 -9.79
C LYS A 334 -3.54 14.64 -9.92
N VAL A 335 -2.50 15.48 -10.03
CA VAL A 335 -2.65 16.93 -10.20
C VAL A 335 -3.28 17.27 -11.56
N THR A 336 -2.80 16.63 -12.63
CA THR A 336 -3.35 16.82 -13.98
C THR A 336 -4.82 16.44 -14.05
N LEU A 337 -5.20 15.29 -13.49
CA LEU A 337 -6.59 14.84 -13.46
C LEU A 337 -7.48 15.80 -12.68
N ALA A 338 -7.06 16.23 -11.49
CA ALA A 338 -7.82 17.20 -10.71
C ALA A 338 -8.09 18.51 -11.47
N ARG A 339 -7.10 18.98 -12.26
CA ARG A 339 -7.25 20.15 -13.15
C ARG A 339 -8.29 19.88 -14.23
N VAL A 340 -8.19 18.77 -14.95
CA VAL A 340 -9.11 18.41 -16.04
C VAL A 340 -10.55 18.25 -15.50
N GLU A 341 -10.71 17.58 -14.36
CA GLU A 341 -12.01 17.41 -13.70
C GLU A 341 -12.64 18.73 -13.27
N THR A 342 -11.84 19.65 -12.72
CA THR A 342 -12.31 20.98 -12.29
C THR A 342 -12.79 21.79 -13.50
N ASN A 343 -12.01 21.79 -14.58
CA ASN A 343 -12.37 22.49 -15.83
C ASN A 343 -13.67 21.93 -16.42
N LEU A 344 -13.80 20.61 -16.47
CA LEU A 344 -15.00 19.94 -16.97
C LEU A 344 -16.22 20.19 -16.07
N ALA A 345 -16.05 20.17 -14.75
CA ALA A 345 -17.13 20.46 -13.81
C ALA A 345 -17.65 21.90 -13.97
N ALA A 346 -16.76 22.88 -14.06
CA ALA A 346 -17.13 24.29 -14.21
C ALA A 346 -17.96 24.53 -15.48
N VAL A 347 -17.56 23.92 -16.61
CA VAL A 347 -18.29 24.06 -17.88
C VAL A 347 -19.65 23.35 -17.81
N LEU A 348 -19.73 22.15 -17.23
CA LEU A 348 -20.99 21.41 -17.11
C LEU A 348 -21.98 22.05 -16.13
N GLU A 349 -21.51 22.61 -15.02
CA GLU A 349 -22.37 23.31 -14.05
C GLU A 349 -22.89 24.64 -14.61
N SER A 350 -22.06 25.35 -15.39
CA SER A 350 -22.50 26.54 -16.12
C SER A 350 -23.61 26.24 -17.14
N ASN A 351 -23.69 24.99 -17.61
CA ASN A 351 -24.73 24.51 -18.52
C ASN A 351 -26.03 24.15 -17.79
N GLY A 352 -25.97 23.70 -16.53
CA GLY A 352 -27.13 23.27 -15.74
C GLY A 352 -27.90 24.38 -15.01
N ARG A 353 -27.29 25.55 -14.75
CA ARG A 353 -27.90 26.65 -13.97
C ARG A 353 -28.77 27.64 -14.77
N SER A 354 -29.31 27.26 -15.93
CA SER A 354 -30.14 28.15 -16.77
C SER A 354 -31.64 27.82 -16.77
N THR A 355 -32.16 27.14 -15.75
CA THR A 355 -33.61 26.90 -15.56
C THR A 355 -34.24 27.93 -14.65
#